data_AF-A0A5K1E8A2-F1
#
_entry.id   AF-A0A5K1E8A2-F1
#
_cell.length_a   1.000
_cell.length_b   1.000
_cell.length_c   1.000
_cell.angle_alpha   90.00
_cell.angle_beta   90.00
_cell.angle_gamma   90.00
#
_symmetry.space_group_name_H-M   'P 1'
#
loop_
_entity.id
_entity.type
_entity.pdbx_description
1 polymer ?
#
loop_
_entity_poly.entity_id
_entity_poly.type
_entity_poly.pdbx_seq_one_letter_code
_entity_poly.pdbx_strand_id
1 'polypeptide(L)' 'GEDPMDYSGKIVECSWDPHQMCWEYMRVRVDKTTPNAWNTYIK' A
#
# COMPACT_ATOMS: atom_id res chain seq x y z
N GLY A 1 15.09 8.98 3.47
CA GLY A 1 13.97 8.03 3.39
C GLY A 1 12.98 8.43 4.45
N GLU A 2 11.69 8.39 4.14
CA GLU A 2 10.63 8.66 5.12
C GLU A 2 10.62 7.57 6.19
N ASP A 3 10.21 7.91 7.41
CA ASP A 3 10.14 6.95 8.51
C ASP A 3 8.92 6.03 8.30
N PRO A 4 9.08 4.70 8.29
CA PRO A 4 7.94 3.77 8.24
C PRO A 4 6.89 4.03 9.33
N MET A 5 7.29 4.61 10.46
CA MET A 5 6.39 4.95 11.56
C MET A 5 5.34 6.01 11.16
N ASP A 6 5.66 6.90 10.20
CA ASP A 6 4.75 7.93 9.70
C ASP A 6 3.55 7.35 8.95
N TYR A 7 3.65 6.09 8.50
CA TYR A 7 2.60 5.36 7.80
C TYR A 7 1.75 4.48 8.73
N SER A 8 2.11 4.38 10.01
CA SER A 8 1.37 3.58 10.99
C SER A 8 -0.09 4.01 11.07
N GLY A 9 -1.02 3.07 10.90
CA GLY A 9 -2.46 3.32 10.93
C GLY A 9 -3.05 3.97 9.66
N LYS A 10 -2.22 4.27 8.64
CA LYS A 10 -2.69 4.81 7.37
C LYS A 10 -2.89 3.70 6.33
N ILE A 11 -3.78 3.94 5.38
CA ILE A 11 -3.92 3.08 4.20
C ILE A 11 -3.02 3.62 3.11
N VAL A 12 -2.12 2.77 2.61
CA VAL A 12 -1.23 3.09 1.50
C VAL A 12 -1.64 2.28 0.27
N GLU A 13 -1.56 2.92 -0.89
CA GLU A 13 -1.67 2.28 -2.18
C GLU A 13 -0.28 1.96 -2.69
N CYS A 14 -0.09 0.73 -3.14
CA CYS A 14 1.16 0.24 -3.68
C CYS A 14 0.90 -0.51 -4.98
N SER A 15 1.91 -0.57 -5.85
CA SER A 15 1.93 -1.43 -7.03
C SER A 15 3.01 -2.50 -6.87
N TRP A 16 2.77 -3.71 -7.38
CA TRP A 16 3.78 -4.76 -7.39
C TRP A 16 4.74 -4.54 -8.55
N ASP A 17 6.05 -4.42 -8.27
CA ASP A 17 7.08 -4.51 -9.30
C ASP A 17 7.62 -5.95 -9.37
N PRO A 18 7.32 -6.71 -10.43
CA PRO A 18 7.82 -8.07 -10.59
C PRO A 18 9.33 -8.14 -10.84
N HIS A 19 9.99 -7.05 -11.25
CA HIS A 19 11.43 -7.04 -11.52
C HIS A 19 12.24 -6.97 -10.23
N GLN A 20 11.86 -6.06 -9.33
CA GLN A 20 12.49 -5.93 -8.02
C GLN A 20 11.88 -6.85 -6.96
N MET A 21 10.80 -7.57 -7.30
CA MET A 21 10.04 -8.44 -6.41
C MET A 21 9.61 -7.72 -5.12
N CYS A 22 9.16 -6.48 -5.26
CA CYS A 22 8.79 -5.63 -4.15
C CYS A 22 7.51 -4.83 -4.45
N TRP A 23 6.90 -4.31 -3.39
CA TRP A 23 5.79 -3.35 -3.51
C TRP A 23 6.36 -1.94 -3.58
N GLU A 24 6.08 -1.24 -4.67
CA GLU A 24 6.38 0.17 -4.82
C GLU A 24 5.25 0.99 -4.21
N TYR A 25 5.60 1.82 -3.24
CA TYR A 25 4.68 2.81 -2.66
C TYR A 25 4.22 3.78 -3.76
N MET A 26 2.91 4.03 -3.83
CA MET A 26 2.34 5.03 -4.73
C MET A 26 1.86 6.27 -3.98
N ARG A 27 0.98 6.09 -2.98
CA ARG A 27 0.36 7.21 -2.24
C ARG A 27 -0.35 6.76 -0.96
N VAL A 28 -0.60 7.70 -0.04
CA VAL A 28 -1.55 7.52 1.07
C VAL A 28 -2.98 7.73 0.58
N ARG A 29 -3.89 6.81 0.92
CA ARG A 29 -5.32 6.87 0.62
C ARG A 29 -6.08 7.39 1.84
N VAL A 30 -6.25 8.71 1.93
CA VAL A 30 -7.06 9.36 2.99
C VAL A 30 -8.56 9.25 2.74
N ASP A 31 -8.97 8.92 1.51
CA ASP A 31 -10.35 8.72 1.09
C ASP A 31 -10.90 7.33 1.48
N LYS A 32 -10.01 6.39 1.83
CA LYS A 32 -10.39 5.03 2.25
C LYS A 32 -10.33 4.93 3.75
N THR A 33 -11.40 4.39 4.34
CA THR A 33 -11.46 4.06 5.77
C THR A 33 -11.08 2.60 6.05
N THR A 34 -11.11 1.73 5.03
CA THR A 34 -10.74 0.31 5.14
C THR A 34 -9.79 -0.13 4.02
N PRO A 35 -8.82 -1.03 4.31
CA PRO A 35 -7.94 -1.61 3.30
C PRO A 35 -8.70 -2.40 2.23
N ASN A 36 -8.01 -2.77 1.15
CA ASN A 36 -8.59 -3.64 0.13
C ASN A 36 -9.02 -4.98 0.73
N ALA A 37 -10.14 -5.52 0.24
CA ALA A 37 -10.56 -6.87 0.59
C ALA A 37 -9.55 -7.89 0.04
N TRP A 38 -9.38 -9.00 0.76
CA TRP A 38 -8.46 -10.09 0.38
C TRP A 38 -8.68 -10.60 -1.05
N ASN A 39 -9.93 -10.76 -1.47
CA ASN A 39 -10.27 -11.20 -2.83
C ASN A 39 -9.82 -10.22 -3.93
N THR A 40 -9.65 -8.94 -3.60
CA THR A 40 -9.12 -7.94 -4.53
C THR A 40 -7.60 -8.07 -4.69
N TYR A 41 -6.91 -8.55 -3.65
CA TYR A 41 -5.46 -8.76 -3.68
C TYR A 41 -5.05 -10.03 -4.44
N ILE A 42 -5.84 -11.11 -4.33
CA ILE A 42 -5.53 -12.40 -4.98
C ILE A 42 -5.82 -12.41 -6.49
N LYS A 43 -6.74 -11.56 -6.95
CA LYS A 43 -7.12 -11.47 -8.37
C LYS A 43 -5.96 -11.00 -9.23
#